data_AF-A0A529UQS7-F1
#
_entry.id   AF-A0A529UQS7-F1
#
_cell.length_a   1.000
_cell.length_b   1.000
_cell.length_c   1.000
_cell.angle_alpha   90.00
_cell.angle_beta   90.00
_cell.angle_gamma   90.00
#
_symmetry.space_group_name_H-M   'P 1'
#
loop_
_entity.id
_entity.type
_entity.pdbx_description
1 polymer ?
#
loop_
_entity_poly.entity_id
_entity_poly.type
_entity_poly.pdbx_seq_one_letter_code
_entity_poly.pdbx_strand_id
1 'polypeptide(L)'
;MNIRRGVFRLWVVATLLCAVAMGFLWWDEIEHPFMAPLTYIYKPDNDTFPDLYHVTSLPQPRVELQFDYNVTLMVPGNPPAVDMDHVKSYFTEQHVETRASEFRQKRLMNIAGWALFTAVPAICVFIIGALLIWAFAGFSRATPRA
;
A
#
# COMPACT_ATOMS: atom_id res chain seq x y z
N MET A 1 40.59 -9.26 19.55
CA MET A 1 39.67 -8.95 18.44
C MET A 1 38.75 -7.82 18.88
N ASN A 2 38.61 -6.76 18.08
CA ASN A 2 37.98 -5.51 18.52
C ASN A 2 36.45 -5.68 18.59
N ILE A 3 35.91 -6.06 19.75
CA ILE A 3 34.48 -6.43 19.98
C ILE A 3 33.51 -5.37 19.41
N ARG A 4 33.89 -4.09 19.46
CA ARG A 4 33.12 -2.98 18.89
C ARG A 4 32.82 -3.13 17.39
N ARG A 5 33.75 -3.69 16.61
CA ARG A 5 33.56 -3.94 15.17
C ARG A 5 32.69 -5.17 14.91
N GLY A 6 32.71 -6.16 15.80
CA GLY A 6 31.89 -7.37 15.69
C GLY A 6 30.41 -7.08 15.94
N VAL A 7 30.11 -6.31 16.99
CA VAL A 7 28.73 -5.94 17.36
C VAL A 7 28.06 -5.13 16.25
N PHE A 8 28.76 -4.17 15.63
CA PHE A 8 28.22 -3.40 14.53
C PHE A 8 27.84 -4.28 13.33
N ARG A 9 28.71 -5.22 12.93
CA ARG A 9 28.43 -6.15 11.83
C ARG A 9 27.22 -7.04 12.13
N LEU A 10 27.14 -7.58 13.34
CA LEU A 10 26.01 -8.40 13.76
C LEU A 10 24.70 -7.60 13.79
N TRP A 11 24.75 -6.34 14.22
CA TRP A 11 23.60 -5.44 14.17
C TRP A 11 23.11 -5.20 12.75
N VAL A 12 24.00 -4.90 11.79
CA VAL A 12 23.62 -4.71 10.38
C VAL A 12 22.98 -5.98 9.79
N VAL A 13 23.51 -7.16 10.10
CA VAL A 13 22.95 -8.43 9.62
C VAL A 13 21.56 -8.67 10.23
N ALA A 14 21.40 -8.42 11.53
CA ALA A 14 20.13 -8.60 12.22
C ALA A 14 19.05 -7.64 11.71
N THR A 15 19.39 -6.37 11.45
CA THR A 15 18.43 -5.39 10.89
C THR A 15 18.04 -5.73 9.46
N LEU A 16 18.99 -6.21 8.64
CA LEU A 16 18.70 -6.68 7.29
C LEU A 16 17.75 -7.89 7.30
N LEU A 17 18.02 -8.89 8.14
CA LEU A 17 17.15 -10.07 8.29
C LEU A 17 15.76 -9.68 8.79
N CYS A 18 15.68 -8.76 9.75
CA CYS A 18 14.42 -8.24 10.26
C CYS A 18 13.63 -7.52 9.16
N ALA A 19 14.30 -6.70 8.34
CA ALA A 19 13.66 -6.00 7.23
C ALA A 19 13.09 -6.97 6.18
N VAL A 20 13.84 -8.03 5.85
CA VAL A 20 13.36 -9.07 4.94
C VAL A 20 12.14 -9.78 5.54
N ALA A 21 12.19 -10.18 6.81
CA ALA A 21 11.06 -10.82 7.49
C ALA A 21 9.81 -9.94 7.52
N MET A 22 9.96 -8.65 7.84
CA MET A 22 8.86 -7.68 7.81
C MET A 22 8.32 -7.47 6.38
N GLY A 23 9.20 -7.48 5.37
CA GLY A 23 8.80 -7.43 3.97
C GLY A 23 7.86 -8.57 3.59
N PHE A 24 8.15 -9.80 4.05
CA PHE A 24 7.25 -10.94 3.84
C PHE A 24 5.92 -10.81 4.58
N LEU A 25 5.94 -10.32 5.83
CA LEU A 25 4.71 -10.14 6.62
C LEU A 25 3.77 -9.08 6.04
N TRP A 26 4.31 -8.06 5.36
CA TRP A 26 3.55 -6.96 4.77
C TRP A 26 3.33 -7.10 3.26
N TRP A 27 3.77 -8.21 2.66
CA TRP A 27 3.71 -8.39 1.21
C TRP A 27 2.28 -8.27 0.66
N ASP A 28 1.32 -8.87 1.35
CA ASP A 28 -0.10 -8.87 0.93
C ASP A 28 -0.68 -7.45 0.85
N GLU A 29 -0.36 -6.60 1.82
CA GLU A 29 -0.80 -5.19 1.86
C GLU A 29 -0.14 -4.31 0.78
N ILE A 30 1.04 -4.71 0.28
CA ILE A 30 1.77 -4.02 -0.80
C ILE A 30 1.30 -4.48 -2.18
N GLU A 31 1.00 -5.77 -2.32
CA GLU A 31 0.53 -6.37 -3.57
C GLU A 31 -0.94 -6.02 -3.82
N HIS A 32 -1.78 -6.18 -2.80
CA HIS A 32 -3.23 -5.99 -2.86
C HIS A 32 -3.70 -4.94 -1.84
N PRO A 33 -3.30 -3.67 -1.99
CA PRO A 33 -3.76 -2.61 -1.08
C PRO A 33 -5.28 -2.54 -1.06
N PHE A 34 -5.86 -2.44 0.13
CA PHE A 34 -7.30 -2.35 0.26
C PHE A 34 -7.86 -1.10 -0.45
N MET A 35 -8.81 -1.35 -1.35
CA MET A 35 -9.57 -0.32 -2.04
C MET A 35 -11.06 -0.60 -1.93
N ALA A 36 -11.79 0.39 -1.42
CA ALA A 36 -13.24 0.34 -1.40
C ALA A 36 -13.75 0.11 -2.83
N PRO A 37 -14.66 -0.85 -3.03
CA PRO A 37 -15.24 -1.11 -4.34
C PRO A 37 -16.00 0.12 -4.82
N LEU A 38 -15.84 0.46 -6.09
CA LEU A 38 -16.58 1.53 -6.73
C LEU A 38 -17.50 0.93 -7.78
N THR A 39 -18.80 1.15 -7.59
CA THR A 39 -19.82 0.69 -8.52
C THR A 39 -20.40 1.89 -9.25
N TYR A 40 -20.38 1.82 -10.57
CA TYR A 40 -20.90 2.83 -11.48
C TYR A 40 -22.13 2.30 -12.20
N ILE A 41 -23.03 3.22 -12.55
CA ILE A 41 -24.20 2.90 -13.35
C ILE A 41 -24.06 3.55 -14.72
N TYR A 42 -24.17 2.77 -15.79
CA TYR A 42 -24.28 3.37 -17.11
C TYR A 42 -25.67 3.97 -17.34
N LYS A 43 -25.73 5.24 -17.75
CA LYS A 43 -26.94 5.93 -18.20
C LYS A 43 -26.84 6.23 -19.70
N PRO A 44 -27.56 5.50 -20.56
CA PRO A 44 -27.46 5.67 -22.01
C PRO A 44 -27.99 7.02 -22.50
N ASP A 45 -28.93 7.65 -21.79
CA ASP A 45 -29.58 8.90 -22.22
C ASP A 45 -28.59 10.05 -22.41
N ASN A 46 -27.57 10.12 -21.54
CA ASN A 46 -26.59 11.21 -21.52
C ASN A 46 -25.14 10.71 -21.57
N ASP A 47 -24.93 9.41 -21.78
CA ASP A 47 -23.62 8.76 -21.78
C ASP A 47 -22.79 9.08 -20.51
N THR A 48 -23.42 8.91 -19.34
CA THR A 48 -22.81 9.24 -18.03
C THR A 48 -22.71 8.04 -17.12
N PHE A 49 -21.72 8.10 -16.21
CA PHE A 49 -21.43 7.07 -15.21
C PHE A 49 -21.55 7.63 -13.78
N PRO A 50 -22.75 7.88 -13.24
CA PRO A 50 -22.90 8.22 -11.84
C PRO A 50 -22.51 7.07 -10.91
N ASP A 51 -21.83 7.40 -9.81
CA ASP A 51 -21.55 6.50 -8.69
C ASP A 51 -22.85 5.99 -8.06
N LEU A 52 -22.90 4.69 -7.76
CA LEU A 52 -24.06 4.02 -7.20
C LEU A 52 -24.42 4.54 -5.79
N TYR A 53 -23.46 5.14 -5.07
CA TYR A 53 -23.69 5.80 -3.78
C TYR A 53 -24.72 6.93 -3.85
N HIS A 54 -24.93 7.52 -5.03
CA HIS A 54 -25.87 8.62 -5.23
C HIS A 54 -27.19 8.19 -5.87
N VAL A 55 -27.41 6.88 -6.06
CA VAL A 55 -28.58 6.36 -6.76
C VAL A 55 -29.55 5.74 -5.76
N THR A 56 -30.70 6.39 -5.58
CA THR A 56 -31.72 6.03 -4.59
C THR A 56 -32.64 4.87 -5.01
N SER A 57 -32.56 4.42 -6.26
CA SER A 57 -33.30 3.25 -6.75
C SER A 57 -32.61 2.61 -7.96
N LEU A 58 -32.56 1.28 -7.96
CA LEU A 58 -32.05 0.48 -9.07
C LEU A 58 -33.23 -0.16 -9.81
N PRO A 59 -33.82 0.51 -10.80
CA PRO A 59 -34.82 -0.13 -11.64
C PRO A 59 -34.08 -0.96 -12.71
N GLN A 60 -34.60 -2.17 -12.97
CA GLN A 60 -34.28 -3.09 -14.07
C GLN A 60 -33.13 -4.10 -13.86
N PRO A 61 -33.20 -5.28 -14.52
CA PRO A 61 -32.08 -6.21 -14.60
C PRO A 61 -30.88 -5.54 -15.29
N ARG A 62 -29.70 -5.68 -14.68
CA ARG A 62 -28.45 -5.08 -15.16
C ARG A 62 -27.41 -6.17 -15.38
N VAL A 63 -26.57 -5.96 -16.38
CA VAL A 63 -25.35 -6.74 -16.60
C VAL A 63 -24.25 -6.07 -15.79
N GLU A 64 -23.62 -6.85 -14.92
CA GLU A 64 -22.48 -6.42 -14.14
C GLU A 64 -21.20 -6.71 -14.93
N LEU A 65 -20.42 -5.66 -15.18
CA LEU A 65 -19.10 -5.75 -15.79
C LEU A 65 -18.08 -5.42 -14.70
N GLN A 66 -17.27 -6.40 -14.35
CA GLN A 66 -16.18 -6.24 -13.39
C GLN A 66 -14.91 -5.82 -14.12
N PHE A 67 -14.27 -4.76 -13.64
CA PHE A 67 -13.00 -4.24 -14.11
C PHE A 67 -11.93 -4.42 -13.03
N ASP A 68 -10.68 -4.17 -13.41
CA ASP A 68 -9.56 -4.13 -12.48
C ASP A 68 -9.76 -3.06 -11.38
N TYR A 69 -8.98 -3.16 -10.31
CA TYR A 69 -8.94 -2.19 -9.21
C TYR A 69 -10.26 -2.02 -8.45
N ASN A 70 -11.05 -3.10 -8.34
CA ASN A 70 -12.35 -3.15 -7.66
C ASN A 70 -13.37 -2.16 -8.23
N VAL A 71 -13.33 -1.92 -9.54
CA VAL A 71 -14.31 -1.09 -10.24
C VAL A 71 -15.34 -1.99 -10.91
N THR A 72 -16.61 -1.63 -10.77
CA THR A 72 -17.73 -2.39 -11.32
C THR A 72 -18.66 -1.45 -12.07
N LEU A 73 -19.06 -1.82 -13.28
CA LEU A 73 -20.02 -1.07 -14.08
C LEU A 73 -21.31 -1.89 -14.22
N MET A 74 -22.43 -1.28 -13.88
CA MET A 74 -23.75 -1.85 -14.07
C MET A 74 -24.43 -1.25 -15.30
N VAL A 75 -24.60 -2.08 -16.32
CA VAL A 75 -25.19 -1.69 -17.61
C VAL A 75 -26.65 -2.21 -17.68
N PRO A 76 -27.63 -1.41 -18.11
CA PRO A 76 -29.01 -1.88 -18.29
C PRO A 76 -29.09 -3.07 -19.26
N GLY A 77 -29.83 -4.12 -18.90
CA GLY A 77 -29.81 -5.40 -19.62
C GLY A 77 -30.59 -5.47 -20.94
N ASN A 78 -31.50 -4.53 -21.23
CA ASN A 78 -32.28 -4.47 -22.50
C ASN A 78 -33.20 -3.22 -22.58
N PRO A 79 -33.40 -2.55 -23.74
CA PRO A 79 -32.50 -2.15 -24.85
C PRO A 79 -32.21 -0.61 -24.81
N PRO A 80 -31.23 -0.03 -25.57
CA PRO A 80 -30.95 -0.25 -27.00
C PRO A 80 -29.54 -0.77 -27.30
N ALA A 81 -29.24 -0.89 -28.60
CA ALA A 81 -27.95 -1.26 -29.21
C ALA A 81 -26.81 -0.30 -28.80
N VAL A 82 -26.51 -0.28 -27.51
CA VAL A 82 -25.38 0.39 -26.92
C VAL A 82 -24.16 -0.42 -27.36
N ASP A 83 -23.27 0.24 -28.07
CA ASP A 83 -21.98 -0.32 -28.42
C ASP A 83 -21.19 -0.58 -27.13
N MET A 84 -21.21 -1.83 -26.69
CA MET A 84 -20.55 -2.25 -25.45
C MET A 84 -19.04 -2.03 -25.52
N ASP A 85 -18.45 -2.05 -26.70
CA ASP A 85 -17.02 -1.82 -26.88
C ASP A 85 -16.70 -0.33 -26.70
N HIS A 86 -17.58 0.55 -27.20
CA HIS A 86 -17.50 1.97 -26.90
C HIS A 86 -17.67 2.27 -25.40
N VAL A 87 -18.69 1.70 -24.75
CA VAL A 87 -18.93 1.95 -23.33
C VAL A 87 -17.79 1.42 -22.46
N LYS A 88 -17.27 0.22 -22.75
CA LYS A 88 -16.12 -0.33 -22.03
C LYS A 88 -14.87 0.51 -22.21
N SER A 89 -14.56 0.93 -23.44
CA SER A 89 -13.36 1.75 -23.70
C SER A 89 -13.45 3.11 -23.04
N TYR A 90 -14.58 3.80 -23.22
CA TYR A 90 -14.82 5.12 -22.63
C TYR A 90 -14.83 5.09 -21.10
N PHE A 91 -15.48 4.08 -20.50
CA PHE A 91 -15.46 3.88 -19.05
C PHE A 91 -14.06 3.55 -18.52
N THR A 92 -13.29 2.76 -19.26
CA THR A 92 -11.93 2.38 -18.87
C THR A 92 -11.03 3.62 -18.80
N GLU A 93 -11.05 4.45 -19.84
CA GLU A 93 -10.25 5.68 -19.90
C GLU A 93 -10.63 6.65 -18.77
N GLN A 94 -11.93 6.84 -18.52
CA GLN A 94 -12.39 7.85 -17.57
C GLN A 94 -12.27 7.42 -16.09
N HIS A 95 -12.56 6.16 -15.77
CA HIS A 95 -12.70 5.72 -14.38
C HIS A 95 -11.66 4.68 -13.96
N VAL A 96 -11.36 3.71 -14.83
CA VAL A 96 -10.42 2.62 -14.50
C VAL A 96 -8.98 3.12 -14.45
N GLU A 97 -8.55 3.92 -15.43
CA GLU A 97 -7.20 4.50 -15.44
C GLU A 97 -6.98 5.47 -14.27
N THR A 98 -7.98 6.31 -13.98
CA THR A 98 -7.96 7.22 -12.84
C THR A 98 -7.80 6.42 -11.54
N ARG A 99 -8.56 5.33 -11.38
CA ARG A 99 -8.44 4.44 -10.21
C ARG A 99 -7.10 3.70 -10.16
N ALA A 100 -6.50 3.35 -11.30
CA ALA A 100 -5.18 2.75 -11.36
C ALA A 100 -4.10 3.69 -10.79
N SER A 101 -4.22 5.00 -11.03
CA SER A 101 -3.31 6.00 -10.46
C SER A 101 -3.43 6.10 -8.93
N GLU A 102 -4.65 6.07 -8.41
CA GLU A 102 -4.92 6.03 -6.96
C GLU A 102 -4.40 4.74 -6.33
N PHE A 103 -4.57 3.61 -7.03
CA PHE A 103 -4.04 2.31 -6.62
C PHE A 103 -2.52 2.38 -6.49
N ARG A 104 -1.83 2.96 -7.48
CA ARG A 104 -0.38 3.15 -7.44
C ARG A 104 0.05 4.07 -6.29
N GLN A 105 -0.69 5.15 -6.02
CA GLN A 105 -0.41 6.04 -4.92
C GLN A 105 -0.57 5.33 -3.56
N LYS A 106 -1.62 4.54 -3.39
CA LYS A 106 -1.81 3.72 -2.18
C LYS A 106 -0.68 2.71 -1.98
N ARG A 107 -0.24 2.03 -3.05
CA ARG A 107 0.94 1.14 -2.96
C ARG A 107 2.18 1.88 -2.50
N LEU A 108 2.44 3.07 -3.04
CA LEU A 108 3.58 3.89 -2.62
C LEU A 108 3.47 4.31 -1.15
N MET A 109 2.27 4.68 -0.68
CA MET A 109 2.04 4.99 0.73
C MET A 109 2.27 3.77 1.62
N ASN A 110 1.78 2.59 1.22
CA ASN A 110 1.99 1.35 1.97
C ASN A 110 3.47 0.96 2.01
N ILE A 111 4.20 1.07 0.90
CA ILE A 111 5.65 0.84 0.84
C ILE A 111 6.40 1.84 1.74
N ALA A 112 6.03 3.12 1.71
CA ALA A 112 6.64 4.13 2.56
C ALA A 112 6.36 3.88 4.05
N GLY A 113 5.13 3.52 4.40
CA GLY A 113 4.73 3.12 5.76
C GLY A 113 5.52 1.92 6.25
N TRP A 114 5.66 0.89 5.41
CA TRP A 114 6.47 -0.29 5.68
C TRP A 114 7.94 0.05 5.93
N ALA A 115 8.53 0.87 5.07
CA ALA A 115 9.92 1.27 5.18
C ALA A 115 10.17 2.02 6.50
N LEU A 116 9.26 2.92 6.87
CA LEU A 116 9.34 3.67 8.11
C LEU A 116 9.17 2.77 9.34
N PHE A 117 8.18 1.86 9.32
CA PHE A 117 7.94 0.90 10.40
C PHE A 117 9.11 -0.08 10.60
N THR A 118 9.83 -0.41 9.53
CA THR A 118 11.00 -1.28 9.59
C THR A 118 12.25 -0.54 10.05
N ALA A 119 12.51 0.65 9.49
CA ALA A 119 13.73 1.41 9.75
C ALA A 119 13.74 2.07 11.14
N VAL A 120 12.62 2.62 11.59
CA VAL A 120 12.56 3.39 12.85
C VAL A 120 12.93 2.54 14.07
N PRO A 121 12.36 1.35 14.30
CA PRO A 121 12.75 0.50 15.44
C PRO A 121 14.22 0.10 15.37
N ALA A 122 14.73 -0.24 14.17
CA ALA A 122 16.14 -0.59 13.98
C ALA A 122 17.08 0.57 14.39
N ILE A 123 16.76 1.79 13.96
CA ILE A 123 17.50 3.01 14.32
C ILE A 123 17.39 3.29 15.82
N CYS A 124 16.20 3.16 16.43
CA CYS A 124 16.02 3.35 17.86
C CYS A 124 16.88 2.38 18.68
N VAL A 125 16.89 1.09 18.34
CA VAL A 125 17.73 0.09 19.00
C VAL A 125 19.21 0.43 18.85
N PHE A 126 19.64 0.90 17.68
CA PHE A 126 21.02 1.35 17.45
C PHE A 126 21.41 2.53 18.34
N ILE A 127 20.58 3.56 18.39
CA ILE A 127 20.82 4.76 19.20
C ILE A 127 20.89 4.38 20.68
N ILE A 128 19.97 3.57 21.18
CA ILE A 128 19.98 3.09 22.57
C ILE A 128 21.27 2.32 22.86
N GLY A 129 21.66 1.39 21.98
CA GLY A 129 22.91 0.63 22.13
C GLY A 129 24.15 1.53 22.15
N ALA A 130 24.20 2.54 21.27
CA ALA A 130 25.30 3.50 21.22
C ALA A 130 25.37 4.36 22.50
N LEU A 131 24.22 4.82 23.01
CA LEU A 131 24.13 5.61 24.24
C LEU A 131 24.59 4.80 25.46
N LEU A 132 24.21 3.52 25.55
CA LEU A 132 24.67 2.64 26.63
C LEU A 132 26.19 2.45 26.58
N ILE A 133 26.75 2.14 25.41
CA ILE A 133 28.21 1.99 25.25
C ILE A 133 28.93 3.29 25.66
N TRP A 134 28.40 4.45 25.26
CA TRP A 134 28.97 5.74 25.63
C TRP A 134 28.92 5.98 27.15
N ALA A 135 27.77 5.75 27.79
CA ALA A 135 27.58 5.90 29.22
C ALA A 135 28.53 4.98 30.03
N PHE A 136 28.65 3.70 29.65
CA PHE A 136 29.50 2.74 30.36
C PHE A 136 31.00 2.86 30.02
N ALA A 137 31.36 3.45 28.87
CA ALA A 137 32.76 3.73 28.54
C ALA A 137 33.39 4.81 29.44
N GLY A 138 32.59 5.70 30.03
CA GLY A 138 33.06 6.68 31.01
C GLY A 138 33.51 6.04 32.34
N PHE A 139 32.82 5.00 32.79
CA PHE A 139 33.13 4.32 34.06
C PHE A 139 34.35 3.38 33.98
N SER A 140 34.69 2.88 32.79
CA SER A 140 35.76 1.89 32.63
C SER A 140 37.18 2.49 32.58
N ARG A 141 37.34 3.82 32.64
CA ARG A 141 38.65 4.51 32.66
C ARG A 141 39.21 4.75 34.08
N ALA A 142 38.46 4.43 35.13
CA ALA A 142 38.91 4.60 36.51
C ALA A 142 39.62 3.35 37.03
N THR A 143 40.83 3.08 36.56
CA THR A 143 41.79 2.22 37.30
C THR A 143 43.05 3.04 37.52
N PRO A 144 43.24 3.62 38.72
CA PRO A 144 44.53 4.17 39.10
C PRO A 144 45.54 3.02 39.10
N ARG A 145 46.60 3.14 38.29
CA ARG A 145 47.79 2.32 38.46
C ARG A 145 48.46 2.79 39.74
N ALA A 146 48.40 1.96 40.79
CA ALA A 146 49.27 2.06 41.95
C ALA A 146 50.64 1.46 41.62
#